data_AF-A0A7J4V3I2-F1
#
_entry.id   AF-A0A7J4V3I2-F1
#
_cell.length_a   1.000
_cell.length_b   1.000
_cell.length_c   1.000
_cell.angle_alpha   90.00
_cell.angle_beta   90.00
_cell.angle_gamma   90.00
#
_symmetry.space_group_name_H-M   'P 1'
#
loop_
_entity.id
_entity.type
_entity.pdbx_description
1 polymer ?
#
loop_
_entity_poly.entity_id
_entity_poly.type
_entity_poly.pdbx_seq_one_letter_code
_entity_poly.pdbx_strand_id
1 'polypeptide(L)'
;MSGKGRLSDAVWTAFTEALRFIVVPLVLVDLVTSNYPQLSTAFMSEIGTFVMFFGGMIVASSTLEAIHRPGTYKRLLFGMCGLAFVGMWMFVIFGGGIAEFSYGPYFVRFDITKIVYIVLAGISLKALLVYMTFSVNRRAEVERARKRRVDDAEKMRQQARNAKKMKAARAATTLSFERMSSAEFDVTADDDIGYTPSAYVKDLPTGMKICEVCGAQSPTKDYVCKNCGSWFPRDSVI
;
A
#
# COMPACT_ATOMS: atom_id res chain seq x y z
N MET A 1 -11.65 5.53 0.77
CA MET A 1 -11.95 5.92 -0.64
C MET A 1 -11.44 4.80 -1.53
N SER A 2 -12.36 4.11 -2.20
CA SER A 2 -12.09 2.95 -3.06
C SER A 2 -11.31 3.37 -4.31
N GLY A 3 -10.27 2.62 -4.68
CA GLY A 3 -9.39 2.93 -5.83
C GLY A 3 -10.11 2.98 -7.19
N LYS A 4 -11.31 2.39 -7.29
CA LYS A 4 -12.10 2.37 -8.54
C LYS A 4 -12.51 3.76 -9.04
N GLY A 5 -12.82 4.70 -8.13
CA GLY A 5 -13.21 6.07 -8.53
C GLY A 5 -12.06 6.89 -9.12
N ARG A 6 -10.81 6.60 -8.76
CA ARG A 6 -9.65 7.38 -9.25
C ARG A 6 -9.23 7.01 -10.65
N LEU A 7 -9.40 5.74 -11.04
CA LEU A 7 -9.12 5.31 -12.40
C LEU A 7 -10.13 5.88 -13.39
N SER A 8 -11.42 5.93 -13.03
CA SER A 8 -12.42 6.62 -13.85
C SER A 8 -12.13 8.12 -13.97
N ASP A 9 -11.75 8.77 -12.87
CA ASP A 9 -11.38 10.20 -12.90
C ASP A 9 -10.15 10.43 -13.79
N ALA A 10 -9.16 9.55 -13.74
CA ALA A 10 -7.96 9.65 -14.59
C ALA A 10 -8.28 9.45 -16.08
N VAL A 11 -9.13 8.48 -16.42
CA VAL A 11 -9.57 8.26 -17.81
C VAL A 11 -10.37 9.45 -18.32
N TRP A 12 -11.29 9.98 -17.50
CA TRP A 12 -12.06 11.16 -17.87
C TRP A 12 -11.15 12.39 -18.07
N THR A 13 -10.20 12.59 -17.17
CA THR A 13 -9.17 13.64 -17.30
C THR A 13 -8.38 13.46 -18.60
N ALA A 14 -7.93 12.23 -18.91
CA ALA A 14 -7.22 11.92 -20.15
C ALA A 14 -8.02 12.34 -21.38
N PHE A 15 -9.30 11.95 -21.41
CA PHE A 15 -10.21 12.22 -22.51
C PHE A 15 -10.43 13.73 -22.68
N THR A 16 -10.76 14.45 -21.62
CA THR A 16 -11.01 15.90 -21.68
C THR A 16 -9.76 16.68 -22.06
N GLU A 17 -8.59 16.27 -21.56
CA GLU A 17 -7.32 16.93 -21.85
C GLU A 17 -6.87 16.64 -23.29
N ALA A 18 -7.05 15.40 -23.77
CA ALA A 18 -6.76 15.06 -25.17
C ALA A 18 -7.65 15.83 -26.13
N LEU A 19 -8.93 15.98 -25.82
CA LEU A 19 -9.85 16.77 -26.63
C LEU A 19 -9.42 18.24 -26.67
N ARG A 20 -9.06 18.82 -25.52
CA ARG A 20 -8.71 20.23 -25.38
C ARG A 20 -7.34 20.59 -25.96
N PHE A 21 -6.32 19.77 -25.77
CA PHE A 21 -4.92 20.11 -26.09
C PHE A 21 -4.38 19.42 -27.34
N ILE A 22 -5.12 18.44 -27.89
CA ILE A 22 -4.73 17.71 -29.10
C ILE A 22 -5.80 17.87 -30.18
N VAL A 23 -7.01 17.36 -29.95
CA VAL A 23 -8.04 17.26 -31.00
C VAL A 23 -8.50 18.63 -31.50
N VAL A 24 -9.01 19.48 -30.60
CA VAL A 24 -9.50 20.82 -30.98
C VAL A 24 -8.41 21.66 -31.65
N PRO A 25 -7.18 21.75 -31.11
CA PRO A 25 -6.10 22.50 -31.73
C PRO A 25 -5.68 21.97 -33.11
N LEU A 26 -5.62 20.66 -33.31
CA LEU A 26 -5.30 20.09 -34.63
C LEU A 26 -6.37 20.42 -35.66
N VAL A 27 -7.65 20.35 -35.29
CA VAL A 27 -8.76 20.74 -36.18
C VAL A 27 -8.68 22.23 -36.51
N LEU A 28 -8.34 23.09 -35.54
CA LEU A 28 -8.17 24.53 -35.77
C LEU A 28 -6.98 24.82 -36.70
N VAL A 29 -5.85 24.13 -36.52
CA VAL A 29 -4.67 24.25 -37.40
C VAL A 29 -5.03 23.83 -38.82
N ASP A 30 -5.72 22.70 -38.99
CA ASP A 30 -6.13 22.18 -40.30
C ASP A 30 -7.08 23.16 -41.01
N LEU A 31 -8.02 23.73 -40.27
CA LEU A 31 -8.96 24.72 -40.79
C LEU A 31 -8.26 26.03 -41.20
N VAL A 32 -7.28 26.49 -40.41
CA VAL A 32 -6.49 27.69 -40.74
C VAL A 32 -5.57 27.46 -41.93
N THR A 33 -4.85 26.35 -41.97
CA THR A 33 -3.93 26.02 -43.07
C THR A 33 -4.65 25.79 -44.40
N SER A 34 -5.84 25.17 -44.36
CA SER A 34 -6.64 24.93 -45.56
C SER A 34 -7.32 26.19 -46.12
N ASN A 35 -7.81 27.09 -45.25
CA ASN A 35 -8.55 28.29 -45.69
C ASN A 35 -7.68 29.55 -45.82
N TYR A 36 -6.57 29.63 -45.08
CA TYR A 36 -5.70 30.81 -45.01
C TYR A 36 -4.22 30.41 -45.09
N PRO A 37 -3.76 29.84 -46.22
CA PRO A 37 -2.39 29.34 -46.37
C PRO A 37 -1.31 30.45 -46.31
N GLN A 38 -1.71 31.71 -46.45
CA GLN A 38 -0.82 32.87 -46.38
C GLN A 38 -0.57 33.35 -44.94
N LEU A 39 -1.27 32.79 -43.96
CA LEU A 39 -0.98 33.02 -42.55
C LEU A 39 0.25 32.18 -42.19
N SER A 40 1.34 32.81 -41.77
CA SER A 40 2.53 32.10 -41.32
C SER A 40 2.91 32.51 -39.91
N THR A 41 3.31 31.52 -39.12
CA THR A 41 3.90 31.72 -37.79
C THR A 41 5.24 30.99 -37.76
N ALA A 42 6.11 31.33 -36.82
CA ALA A 42 7.46 30.76 -36.72
C ALA A 42 7.49 29.21 -36.66
N PHE A 43 6.41 28.57 -36.23
CA PHE A 43 6.32 27.11 -36.06
C PHE A 43 5.30 26.44 -36.98
N MET A 44 4.73 27.16 -37.96
CA MET A 44 3.60 26.70 -38.76
C MET A 44 3.86 25.36 -39.50
N SER A 45 5.10 25.13 -39.95
CA SER A 45 5.48 23.91 -40.69
C SER A 45 5.45 22.63 -39.83
N GLU A 46 5.71 22.76 -38.53
CA GLU A 46 5.81 21.63 -37.59
C GLU A 46 4.79 21.71 -36.45
N ILE A 47 3.84 22.64 -36.55
CA ILE A 47 2.88 22.93 -35.49
C ILE A 47 2.07 21.69 -35.10
N GLY A 48 1.71 20.83 -36.06
CA GLY A 48 1.01 19.58 -35.79
C GLY A 48 1.82 18.61 -34.91
N THR A 49 3.12 18.46 -35.22
CA THR A 49 4.05 17.63 -34.44
C THR A 49 4.20 18.16 -33.02
N PHE A 50 4.38 19.48 -32.87
CA PHE A 50 4.50 20.09 -31.55
C PHE A 50 3.21 20.02 -30.74
N VAL A 51 2.04 20.22 -31.37
CA VAL A 51 0.73 20.07 -30.72
C VAL A 51 0.54 18.65 -30.23
N MET A 52 0.87 17.64 -31.04
CA MET A 52 0.80 16.23 -30.64
C MET A 52 1.78 15.90 -29.51
N PHE A 53 3.03 16.36 -29.61
CA PHE A 53 4.07 16.09 -28.62
C PHE A 53 3.76 16.77 -27.28
N PHE A 54 3.62 18.10 -27.26
CA PHE A 54 3.35 18.82 -26.03
C PHE A 54 1.93 18.54 -25.50
N GLY A 55 0.94 18.41 -26.38
CA GLY A 55 -0.42 17.99 -25.98
C GLY A 55 -0.42 16.61 -25.35
N GLY A 56 0.32 15.65 -25.91
CA GLY A 56 0.51 14.31 -25.33
C GLY A 56 1.18 14.35 -23.95
N MET A 57 2.21 15.18 -23.78
CA MET A 57 2.88 15.38 -22.50
C MET A 57 1.97 16.04 -21.45
N ILE A 58 1.10 16.97 -21.86
CA ILE A 58 0.06 17.56 -20.99
C ILE A 58 -0.93 16.48 -20.55
N VAL A 59 -1.44 15.67 -21.48
CA VAL A 59 -2.37 14.57 -21.15
C VAL A 59 -1.70 13.57 -20.20
N ALA A 60 -0.46 13.15 -20.46
CA ALA A 60 0.27 12.23 -19.61
C ALA A 60 0.52 12.82 -18.20
N SER A 61 0.91 14.09 -18.11
CA SER A 61 1.14 14.73 -16.81
C SER A 61 -0.16 14.97 -16.03
N SER A 62 -1.23 15.42 -16.68
CA SER A 62 -2.56 15.61 -16.08
C SER A 62 -3.17 14.29 -15.60
N THR A 63 -3.01 13.20 -16.36
CA THR A 63 -3.49 11.86 -15.94
C THR A 63 -2.70 11.31 -14.76
N LEU A 64 -1.37 11.46 -14.77
CA LEU A 64 -0.53 11.10 -13.64
C LEU A 64 -0.86 11.94 -12.41
N GLU A 65 -1.20 13.22 -12.56
CA GLU A 65 -1.68 14.05 -11.46
C GLU A 65 -2.98 13.49 -10.85
N ALA A 66 -3.95 13.10 -11.69
CA ALA A 66 -5.25 12.59 -11.26
C ALA A 66 -5.14 11.25 -10.50
N ILE A 67 -4.21 10.39 -10.89
CA ILE A 67 -3.97 9.09 -10.23
C ILE A 67 -3.41 9.29 -8.81
N HIS A 68 -2.55 10.29 -8.62
CA HIS A 68 -1.87 10.50 -7.35
C HIS A 68 -2.74 11.21 -6.31
N ARG A 69 -2.57 10.79 -5.05
CA ARG A 69 -3.34 11.35 -3.92
C ARG A 69 -2.99 12.83 -3.68
N PRO A 70 -3.97 13.70 -3.40
CA PRO A 70 -3.72 15.08 -3.02
C PRO A 70 -2.85 15.17 -1.76
N GLY A 71 -1.88 16.09 -1.74
CA GLY A 71 -0.90 16.25 -0.65
C GLY A 71 0.44 15.51 -0.85
N THR A 72 0.55 14.68 -1.89
CA THR A 72 1.82 14.00 -2.23
C THR A 72 2.71 14.86 -3.12
N TYR A 73 4.03 14.79 -2.92
CA TYR A 73 5.00 15.50 -3.77
C TYR A 73 4.93 15.07 -5.23
N LYS A 74 4.64 13.79 -5.50
CA LYS A 74 4.48 13.26 -6.86
C LYS A 74 3.38 14.00 -7.61
N ARG A 75 2.22 14.20 -6.97
CA ARG A 75 1.12 14.95 -7.58
C ARG A 75 1.51 16.41 -7.87
N LEU A 76 2.16 17.08 -6.93
CA LEU A 76 2.63 18.45 -7.14
C LEU A 76 3.59 18.53 -8.33
N LEU A 77 4.53 17.60 -8.43
CA LEU A 77 5.50 17.56 -9.52
C LEU A 77 4.81 17.37 -10.87
N PHE A 78 3.87 16.42 -10.99
CA PHE A 78 3.14 16.20 -12.23
C PHE A 78 2.25 17.39 -12.61
N GLY A 79 1.59 18.04 -11.64
CA GLY A 79 0.81 19.26 -11.89
C GLY A 79 1.69 20.43 -12.35
N MET A 80 2.87 20.61 -11.76
CA MET A 80 3.82 21.65 -12.18
C MET A 80 4.43 21.36 -13.56
N CYS A 81 4.76 20.09 -13.84
CA CYS A 81 5.21 19.68 -15.17
C CYS A 81 4.12 19.90 -16.23
N GLY A 82 2.86 19.57 -15.93
CA GLY A 82 1.73 19.83 -16.83
C GLY A 82 1.57 21.31 -17.15
N LEU A 83 1.71 22.19 -16.15
CA LEU A 83 1.68 23.65 -16.36
C LEU A 83 2.87 24.14 -17.21
N ALA A 84 4.06 23.59 -17.01
CA ALA A 84 5.22 23.92 -17.84
C ALA A 84 5.00 23.50 -19.30
N PHE A 85 4.45 22.31 -19.54
CA PHE A 85 4.10 21.86 -20.89
C PHE A 85 2.99 22.69 -21.51
N VAL A 86 1.97 23.13 -20.75
CA VAL A 86 0.95 24.08 -21.22
C VAL A 86 1.59 25.41 -21.62
N GLY A 87 2.56 25.90 -20.85
CA GLY A 87 3.31 27.12 -21.19
C GLY A 87 4.06 26.99 -22.52
N MET A 88 4.80 25.89 -22.71
CA MET A 88 5.49 25.59 -23.97
C MET A 88 4.52 25.40 -25.13
N TRP A 89 3.42 24.69 -24.90
CA TRP A 89 2.37 24.46 -25.90
C TRP A 89 1.74 25.78 -26.37
N MET A 90 1.43 26.70 -25.46
CA MET A 90 0.95 28.04 -25.81
C MET A 90 1.99 28.83 -26.59
N PHE A 91 3.25 28.79 -26.18
CA PHE A 91 4.33 29.47 -26.87
C PHE A 91 4.45 29.03 -28.34
N VAL A 92 4.35 27.72 -28.59
CA VAL A 92 4.35 27.16 -29.94
C VAL A 92 3.15 27.64 -30.75
N ILE A 93 1.94 27.54 -30.20
CA ILE A 93 0.72 27.91 -30.94
C ILE A 93 0.68 29.39 -31.30
N PHE A 94 1.14 30.25 -30.41
CA PHE A 94 1.22 31.69 -30.70
C PHE A 94 2.44 32.09 -31.52
N GLY A 95 3.27 31.15 -31.97
CA GLY A 95 4.42 31.48 -32.83
C GLY A 95 5.45 32.37 -32.14
N GLY A 96 5.54 32.34 -30.81
CA GLY A 96 6.36 33.28 -30.04
C GLY A 96 5.76 34.68 -29.87
N GLY A 97 4.47 34.87 -30.17
CA GLY A 97 3.74 36.12 -29.94
C GLY A 97 3.63 37.04 -31.16
N ILE A 98 4.15 36.62 -32.30
CA ILE A 98 4.11 37.37 -33.56
C ILE A 98 3.48 36.48 -34.64
N ALA A 99 2.42 36.97 -35.27
CA ALA A 99 1.84 36.36 -36.45
C ALA A 99 2.02 37.27 -37.66
N GLU A 100 2.46 36.72 -38.77
CA GLU A 100 2.72 37.47 -40.01
C GLU A 100 1.77 36.98 -41.10
N PHE A 101 1.07 37.93 -41.71
CA PHE A 101 0.18 37.70 -42.84
C PHE A 101 0.73 38.45 -44.04
N SER A 102 1.14 37.72 -45.08
CA SER A 102 1.66 38.29 -46.32
C SER A 102 0.66 38.08 -47.46
N TYR A 103 0.09 39.16 -47.98
CA TYR A 103 -0.80 39.13 -49.15
C TYR A 103 -0.21 39.98 -50.28
N GLY A 104 0.51 39.33 -51.19
CA GLY A 104 1.22 40.00 -52.28
C GLY A 104 2.31 40.96 -51.76
N PRO A 105 2.29 42.27 -52.12
CA PRO A 105 3.26 43.23 -51.63
C PRO A 105 2.97 43.75 -50.20
N TYR A 106 1.82 43.39 -49.62
CA TYR A 106 1.42 43.85 -48.30
C TYR A 106 1.76 42.81 -47.23
N PHE A 107 2.45 43.25 -46.18
CA PHE A 107 2.69 42.45 -44.99
C PHE A 107 1.99 43.10 -43.79
N VAL A 108 1.18 42.31 -43.09
CA VAL A 108 0.52 42.72 -41.85
C VAL A 108 1.09 41.87 -40.73
N ARG A 109 1.70 42.54 -39.74
CA ARG A 109 2.27 41.89 -38.57
C ARG A 109 1.35 42.13 -37.38
N PHE A 110 0.83 41.05 -36.81
CA PHE A 110 0.03 41.06 -35.60
C PHE A 110 0.92 40.75 -34.40
N ASP A 111 1.08 41.72 -33.50
CA ASP A 111 1.75 41.52 -32.22
C ASP A 111 0.72 41.07 -31.17
N ILE A 112 0.80 39.79 -30.79
CA ILE A 112 -0.10 39.12 -29.85
C ILE A 112 0.56 39.01 -28.46
N THR A 113 1.77 39.53 -28.29
CA THR A 113 2.59 39.38 -27.07
C THR A 113 1.84 39.79 -25.79
N LYS A 114 1.05 40.87 -25.85
CA LYS A 114 0.24 41.32 -24.69
C LYS A 114 -0.84 40.32 -24.29
N ILE A 115 -1.48 39.67 -25.26
CA ILE A 115 -2.47 38.62 -25.01
C ILE A 115 -1.77 37.41 -24.38
N VAL A 116 -0.59 37.04 -24.88
CA VAL A 116 0.22 35.95 -24.31
C VAL A 116 0.56 36.23 -22.85
N TYR A 117 0.92 37.46 -22.48
CA TYR A 117 1.18 37.82 -21.07
C TYR A 117 -0.05 37.68 -20.17
N ILE A 118 -1.24 38.06 -20.64
CA ILE A 118 -2.48 37.88 -19.89
C ILE A 118 -2.72 36.39 -19.63
N VAL A 119 -2.50 35.54 -20.63
CA VAL A 119 -2.67 34.10 -20.47
C VAL A 119 -1.61 33.51 -19.53
N LEU A 120 -0.35 33.94 -19.63
CA LEU A 120 0.72 33.53 -18.71
C LEU A 120 0.40 33.91 -17.25
N ALA A 121 -0.22 35.08 -17.03
CA ALA A 121 -0.72 35.46 -15.71
C ALA A 121 -1.82 34.51 -15.20
N GLY A 122 -2.70 34.03 -16.08
CA GLY A 122 -3.67 32.98 -15.74
C GLY A 122 -3.01 31.64 -15.37
N ILE A 123 -1.98 31.24 -16.11
CA ILE A 123 -1.20 30.01 -15.84
C ILE A 123 -0.47 30.12 -14.50
N SER A 124 0.12 31.28 -14.19
CA SER A 124 0.81 31.49 -12.91
C SER A 124 -0.16 31.48 -11.72
N LEU A 125 -1.37 32.03 -11.89
CA LEU A 125 -2.43 31.92 -10.88
C LEU A 125 -2.83 30.46 -10.66
N LYS A 126 -2.91 29.66 -11.71
CA LYS A 126 -3.17 28.21 -11.61
C LYS A 126 -2.03 27.49 -10.88
N ALA A 127 -0.78 27.85 -11.12
CA ALA A 127 0.37 27.30 -10.38
C ALA A 127 0.27 27.58 -8.87
N LEU A 128 -0.13 28.80 -8.50
CA LEU A 128 -0.38 29.16 -7.10
C LEU A 128 -1.50 28.32 -6.48
N LEU A 129 -2.60 28.10 -7.21
CA LEU A 129 -3.70 27.24 -6.74
C LEU A 129 -3.26 25.79 -6.52
N VAL A 130 -2.46 25.23 -7.42
CA VAL A 130 -1.90 23.88 -7.26
C VAL A 130 -1.02 23.81 -6.00
N TYR A 131 -0.16 24.81 -5.80
CA TYR A 131 0.70 24.90 -4.62
C TYR A 131 -0.09 25.05 -3.30
N MET A 132 -1.10 25.93 -3.28
CA MET A 132 -2.00 26.10 -2.14
C MET A 132 -2.71 24.79 -1.81
N THR A 133 -3.25 24.10 -2.81
CA THR A 133 -3.94 22.81 -2.66
C THR A 133 -3.01 21.75 -2.08
N PHE A 134 -1.74 21.73 -2.50
CA PHE A 134 -0.72 20.86 -1.92
C PHE A 134 -0.47 21.19 -0.44
N SER A 135 -0.23 22.46 -0.11
CA SER A 135 0.11 22.87 1.25
C SER A 135 -1.02 22.60 2.25
N VAL A 136 -2.27 22.89 1.87
CA VAL A 136 -3.47 22.65 2.70
C VAL A 136 -3.69 21.15 2.92
N ASN A 137 -3.66 20.35 1.86
CA ASN A 137 -3.87 18.91 1.99
C ASN A 137 -2.75 18.23 2.78
N ARG A 138 -1.51 18.70 2.64
CA ARG A 138 -0.40 18.17 3.40
C ARG A 138 -0.51 18.47 4.89
N ARG A 139 -0.90 19.70 5.26
CA ARG A 139 -1.18 20.06 6.67
C ARG A 139 -2.29 19.17 7.23
N ALA A 140 -3.38 18.98 6.49
CA ALA A 140 -4.47 18.10 6.88
C ALA A 140 -4.04 16.63 7.03
N GLU A 141 -3.12 16.13 6.19
CA GLU A 141 -2.58 14.77 6.32
C GLU A 141 -1.68 14.61 7.55
N VAL A 142 -0.85 15.60 7.85
CA VAL A 142 -0.01 15.60 9.06
C VAL A 142 -0.89 15.61 10.32
N GLU A 143 -1.94 16.42 10.34
CA GLU A 143 -2.90 16.43 11.44
C GLU A 143 -3.65 15.10 11.60
N ARG A 144 -4.10 14.49 10.49
CA ARG A 144 -4.73 13.16 10.52
C ARG A 144 -3.76 12.08 11.02
N ALA A 145 -2.49 12.14 10.62
CA ALA A 145 -1.47 11.22 11.10
C ALA A 145 -1.21 11.41 12.61
N ARG A 146 -1.20 12.66 13.10
CA ARG A 146 -1.07 12.96 14.53
C ARG A 146 -2.25 12.40 15.32
N LYS A 147 -3.49 12.64 14.89
CA LYS A 147 -4.70 12.10 15.54
C LYS A 147 -4.67 10.58 15.61
N ARG A 148 -4.34 9.90 14.51
CA ARG A 148 -4.20 8.43 14.46
C ARG A 148 -3.19 7.90 15.49
N ARG A 149 -2.02 8.53 15.62
CA ARG A 149 -1.01 8.12 16.62
C ARG A 149 -1.53 8.25 18.06
N VAL A 150 -2.32 9.30 18.35
CA VAL A 150 -2.93 9.50 19.67
C VAL A 150 -4.01 8.43 19.90
N ASP A 151 -4.91 8.24 18.94
CA ASP A 151 -5.98 7.23 19.03
C ASP A 151 -5.43 5.81 19.18
N ASP A 152 -4.37 5.46 18.44
CA ASP A 152 -3.72 4.16 18.53
C ASP A 152 -3.02 3.98 19.88
N ALA A 153 -2.36 5.02 20.40
CA ALA A 153 -1.76 5.00 21.74
C ALA A 153 -2.83 4.85 22.84
N GLU A 154 -3.98 5.49 22.71
CA GLU A 154 -5.12 5.35 23.63
C GLU A 154 -5.71 3.94 23.58
N LYS A 155 -5.92 3.37 22.38
CA LYS A 155 -6.39 1.98 22.22
C LYS A 155 -5.41 0.99 22.85
N MET A 156 -4.11 1.15 22.65
CA MET A 156 -3.09 0.30 23.28
C MET A 156 -3.12 0.41 24.81
N ARG A 157 -3.30 1.63 25.35
CA ARG A 157 -3.46 1.84 26.80
C ARG A 157 -4.74 1.19 27.34
N GLN A 158 -5.86 1.29 26.62
CA GLN A 158 -7.11 0.64 27.00
C GLN A 158 -7.00 -0.89 26.97
N GLN A 159 -6.39 -1.45 25.92
CA GLN A 159 -6.12 -2.88 25.83
C GLN A 159 -5.22 -3.37 26.98
N ALA A 160 -4.16 -2.63 27.31
CA ALA A 160 -3.30 -2.95 28.45
C ALA A 160 -4.05 -2.90 29.80
N ARG A 161 -4.94 -1.92 30.00
CA ARG A 161 -5.79 -1.85 31.20
C ARG A 161 -6.76 -3.02 31.29
N ASN A 162 -7.42 -3.38 30.18
CA ASN A 162 -8.35 -4.50 30.13
C ASN A 162 -7.64 -5.85 30.34
N ALA A 163 -6.45 -6.02 29.75
CA ALA A 163 -5.62 -7.21 29.99
C ALA A 163 -5.18 -7.33 31.45
N LYS A 164 -4.81 -6.22 32.11
CA LYS A 164 -4.52 -6.22 33.55
C LYS A 164 -5.75 -6.59 34.39
N LYS A 165 -6.93 -6.05 34.07
CA LYS A 165 -8.19 -6.40 34.75
C LYS A 165 -8.54 -7.88 34.58
N MET A 166 -8.39 -8.44 33.37
CA MET A 166 -8.63 -9.87 33.11
C MET A 166 -7.67 -10.76 33.89
N LYS A 167 -6.37 -10.40 33.96
CA LYS A 167 -5.39 -11.13 34.78
C LYS A 167 -5.73 -11.07 36.27
N ALA A 168 -6.13 -9.91 36.78
CA ALA A 168 -6.54 -9.76 38.19
C ALA A 168 -7.82 -10.57 38.50
N ALA A 169 -8.82 -10.54 37.63
CA ALA A 169 -10.03 -11.34 37.78
C ALA A 169 -9.73 -12.84 37.80
N ARG A 170 -8.87 -13.33 36.90
CA ARG A 170 -8.44 -14.74 36.85
C ARG A 170 -7.63 -15.14 38.10
N ALA A 171 -6.77 -14.26 38.60
CA ALA A 171 -6.04 -14.49 39.85
C ALA A 171 -6.96 -14.56 41.06
N ALA A 172 -8.01 -13.73 41.11
CA ALA A 172 -9.04 -13.80 42.14
C ALA A 172 -9.86 -15.11 42.08
N THR A 173 -10.08 -15.67 40.88
CA THR A 173 -10.76 -16.97 40.74
C THR A 173 -9.90 -18.15 41.18
N THR A 174 -8.57 -18.06 41.08
CA THR A 174 -7.64 -19.12 41.51
C THR A 174 -7.38 -19.16 43.03
N LEU A 175 -7.89 -18.20 43.79
CA LEU A 175 -7.93 -18.22 45.26
C LEU A 175 -9.27 -18.79 45.76
N SER A 176 -9.86 -19.74 45.02
CA SER A 176 -11.03 -20.49 45.48
C SER A 176 -10.64 -21.45 46.60
N PHE A 177 -11.60 -21.65 47.52
CA PHE A 177 -11.57 -22.50 48.72
C PHE A 177 -10.99 -23.91 48.51
N GLU A 178 -11.02 -24.40 47.27
CA GLU A 178 -10.50 -25.70 46.84
C GLU A 178 -9.01 -25.91 47.17
N ARG A 179 -8.17 -24.87 47.06
CA ARG A 179 -6.73 -24.96 47.40
C ARG A 179 -6.42 -24.86 48.90
N MET A 180 -7.36 -24.36 49.72
CA MET A 180 -7.20 -24.40 51.17
C MET A 180 -7.55 -25.78 51.73
N SER A 181 -8.44 -26.52 51.08
CA SER A 181 -8.80 -27.89 51.49
C SER A 181 -7.70 -28.94 51.27
N SER A 182 -6.72 -28.68 50.40
CA SER A 182 -5.60 -29.59 50.15
C SER A 182 -4.40 -29.37 51.08
N ALA A 183 -4.41 -28.35 51.94
CA ALA A 183 -3.30 -28.05 52.85
C ALA A 183 -3.51 -28.63 54.26
N GLU A 184 -4.65 -29.27 54.54
CA GLU A 184 -5.02 -29.77 55.87
C GLU A 184 -4.88 -31.30 56.02
N PHE A 185 -4.42 -32.00 54.97
CA PHE A 185 -4.30 -33.47 54.91
C PHE A 185 -2.85 -33.97 54.83
N ASP A 186 -1.92 -33.28 55.48
CA ASP A 186 -0.51 -33.71 55.59
C ASP A 186 -0.09 -33.82 57.07
N VAL A 187 -0.90 -34.53 57.85
CA VAL A 187 -0.57 -34.93 59.22
C VAL A 187 -0.97 -36.40 59.37
N THR A 188 0.04 -37.23 59.69
CA THR A 188 -0.03 -38.65 60.07
C THR A 188 -0.46 -39.66 59.01
N ALA A 189 0.52 -40.20 58.30
CA ALA A 189 0.51 -41.60 57.86
C ALA A 189 1.96 -42.13 57.89
N ASP A 190 2.43 -42.44 59.09
CA ASP A 190 3.38 -43.55 59.25
C ASP A 190 2.67 -44.79 58.74
N ASP A 191 3.21 -45.46 57.72
CA ASP A 191 2.92 -46.86 57.45
C ASP A 191 4.07 -47.48 56.64
N ASP A 192 5.05 -47.99 57.40
CA ASP A 192 5.91 -49.11 57.03
C ASP A 192 5.04 -50.36 56.76
N ILE A 193 4.36 -50.42 55.60
CA ILE A 193 3.80 -51.68 55.09
C ILE A 193 4.03 -51.73 53.58
N GLY A 194 4.91 -52.65 53.19
CA GLY A 194 5.46 -52.78 51.85
C GLY A 194 4.43 -52.86 50.72
N TYR A 195 4.52 -51.89 49.82
CA TYR A 195 4.09 -52.02 48.44
C TYR A 195 5.27 -51.61 47.57
N THR A 196 5.95 -52.58 46.95
CA THR A 196 6.97 -52.29 45.92
C THR A 196 6.22 -52.03 44.60
N PRO A 197 6.14 -50.77 44.11
CA PRO A 197 5.56 -50.54 42.81
C PRO A 197 6.44 -51.20 41.74
N SER A 198 5.78 -51.86 40.77
CA SER A 198 6.43 -52.44 39.60
C SER A 198 7.38 -51.42 38.96
N ALA A 199 8.62 -51.84 38.68
CA ALA A 199 9.63 -50.99 38.04
C ALA A 199 9.03 -50.31 36.80
N TYR A 200 9.03 -48.98 36.83
CA TYR A 200 8.55 -48.15 35.73
C TYR A 200 9.24 -48.56 34.42
N VAL A 201 8.44 -48.75 33.37
CA VAL A 201 8.82 -49.07 31.97
C VAL A 201 9.80 -48.04 31.35
N LYS A 202 10.18 -46.99 32.09
CA LYS A 202 10.93 -45.83 31.60
C LYS A 202 12.44 -46.04 31.46
N ASP A 203 13.00 -47.09 32.06
CA ASP A 203 14.46 -47.34 32.07
C ASP A 203 14.89 -48.60 31.30
N LEU A 204 14.02 -49.16 30.43
CA LEU A 204 14.44 -50.26 29.57
C LEU A 204 15.22 -49.73 28.35
N PRO A 205 16.43 -50.24 28.09
CA PRO A 205 17.13 -49.95 26.85
C PRO A 205 16.29 -50.43 25.65
N THR A 206 16.20 -49.58 24.62
CA THR A 206 15.42 -49.83 23.40
C THR A 206 15.77 -51.18 22.78
N GLY A 207 14.78 -52.05 22.59
CA GLY A 207 14.94 -53.38 21.99
C GLY A 207 15.01 -54.56 22.98
N MET A 208 14.76 -54.32 24.28
CA MET A 208 14.56 -55.39 25.27
C MET A 208 13.11 -55.43 25.76
N LYS A 209 12.63 -56.64 26.06
CA LYS A 209 11.33 -56.90 26.69
C LYS A 209 11.51 -57.75 27.94
N ILE A 210 10.66 -57.52 28.94
CA ILE A 210 10.65 -58.28 30.19
C ILE A 210 9.69 -59.45 30.06
N CYS A 211 10.09 -60.63 30.53
CA CYS A 211 9.19 -61.77 30.69
C CYS A 211 8.23 -61.51 31.85
N GLU A 212 6.92 -61.51 31.56
CA GLU A 212 5.87 -61.31 32.57
C GLU A 212 5.84 -62.41 33.66
N VAL A 213 6.37 -63.60 33.34
CA VAL A 213 6.34 -64.75 34.26
C VAL A 213 7.52 -64.73 35.24
N CYS A 214 8.73 -64.40 34.76
CA CYS A 214 9.95 -64.51 35.58
C CYS A 214 10.72 -63.19 35.75
N GLY A 215 10.27 -62.10 35.13
CA GLY A 215 10.94 -60.80 35.19
C GLY A 215 12.26 -60.69 34.41
N ALA A 216 12.71 -61.76 33.75
CA ALA A 216 13.97 -61.76 33.00
C ALA A 216 13.88 -60.87 31.74
N GLN A 217 14.93 -60.08 31.50
CA GLN A 217 15.05 -59.26 30.29
C GLN A 217 15.51 -60.13 29.11
N SER A 218 14.87 -59.96 27.96
CA SER A 218 15.16 -60.70 26.73
C SER A 218 15.15 -59.76 25.52
N PRO A 219 15.93 -60.06 24.47
CA PRO A 219 15.87 -59.30 23.22
C PRO A 219 14.47 -59.40 22.59
N THR A 220 13.96 -58.31 21.99
CA THR A 220 12.63 -58.31 21.35
C THR A 220 12.46 -59.36 20.24
N LYS A 221 13.56 -59.77 19.59
CA LYS A 221 13.61 -60.80 18.53
C LYS A 221 13.32 -62.22 19.03
N ASP A 222 13.49 -62.50 20.32
CA ASP A 222 13.28 -63.85 20.85
C ASP A 222 11.79 -64.12 21.05
N TYR A 223 11.28 -65.24 20.55
CA TYR A 223 9.87 -65.64 20.67
C TYR A 223 9.58 -66.45 21.93
N VAL A 224 10.61 -66.94 22.61
CA VAL A 224 10.52 -67.76 23.82
C VAL A 224 11.55 -67.27 24.85
N CYS A 225 11.15 -67.15 26.11
CA CYS A 225 12.06 -66.81 27.19
C CYS A 225 13.03 -67.98 27.45
N LYS A 226 14.33 -67.73 27.34
CA LYS A 226 15.37 -68.75 27.58
C LYS A 226 15.42 -69.25 29.03
N ASN A 227 14.87 -68.49 29.98
CA ASN A 227 14.94 -68.84 31.40
C ASN A 227 13.78 -69.73 31.84
N CYS A 228 12.55 -69.44 31.41
CA CYS A 228 11.35 -70.17 31.84
C CYS A 228 10.59 -70.89 30.70
N GLY A 229 11.03 -70.75 29.44
CA GLY A 229 10.40 -71.42 28.30
C GLY A 229 9.03 -70.87 27.89
N SER A 230 8.57 -69.77 28.49
CA SER A 230 7.29 -69.14 28.13
C SER A 230 7.38 -68.41 26.79
N TRP A 231 6.30 -68.47 26.02
CA TRP A 231 6.19 -67.79 24.73
C TRP A 231 5.86 -66.31 24.93
N PHE A 232 6.50 -65.44 24.16
CA PHE A 232 6.15 -64.02 24.15
C PHE A 232 4.93 -63.76 23.27
N PRO A 233 3.99 -62.89 23.68
CA PRO A 233 2.86 -62.48 22.83
C PRO A 233 3.38 -61.83 21.54
N ARG A 234 2.74 -62.09 20.39
CA ARG A 234 3.17 -61.56 19.07
C ARG A 234 3.27 -60.03 19.02
N ASP A 235 2.55 -59.34 19.90
CA ASP A 235 2.48 -57.88 19.96
C ASP A 235 3.46 -57.24 20.97
N SER A 236 4.38 -58.02 21.56
CA SER A 236 5.34 -57.56 22.59
C SER A 236 6.55 -56.77 22.04
N VAL A 237 6.42 -56.18 20.85
CA VAL A 237 7.43 -55.28 20.28
C VAL A 237 7.05 -53.84 20.64
N ILE A 238 7.79 -53.24 21.58
CA ILE A 238 7.81 -51.79 21.81
C ILE A 238 8.91 -51.20 20.95
#